data_AF-A0A811ZHV2-F1
#
_entry.id   AF-A0A811ZHV2-F1
#
_cell.length_a   1.000
_cell.length_b   1.000
_cell.length_c   1.000
_cell.angle_alpha   90.00
_cell.angle_beta   90.00
_cell.angle_gamma   90.00
#
_symmetry.space_group_name_H-M   'P 1'
#
loop_
_entity.id
_entity.type
_entity.pdbx_description
1 polymer ?
#
loop_
_entity_poly.entity_id
_entity_poly.type
_entity_poly.pdbx_seq_one_letter_code
_entity_poly.pdbx_strand_id
1 'polypeptide(L)'
;MVQRLTYRRRLSYNTASNKTRLSRTPGNRVVYLYTKKVGKAPKSLPKVLMRLSKMKKHVSRAYGGSMCAKCVRDRIKRAFLIEEQKIVVKVLKAQAQSQKAK
;
A
#
# COMPACT_ATOMS: atom_id res chain seq x y z
N MET A 1 9.91 22.92 -40.94
CA MET A 1 8.85 23.49 -40.06
C MET A 1 8.48 22.45 -39.00
N VAL A 2 8.41 22.81 -37.71
CA VAL A 2 8.06 21.85 -36.64
C VAL A 2 6.56 21.60 -36.61
N GLN A 3 6.15 20.34 -36.44
CA GLN A 3 4.73 19.96 -36.38
C GLN A 3 4.09 20.43 -35.06
N ARG A 4 3.02 21.23 -35.13
CA ARG A 4 2.18 21.61 -33.99
C ARG A 4 1.06 20.60 -33.77
N LEU A 5 0.51 20.56 -32.55
CA LEU A 5 -0.47 19.57 -32.12
C LEU A 5 -1.71 20.22 -31.51
N THR A 6 -2.83 19.53 -31.60
CA THR A 6 -4.11 19.94 -31.02
C THR A 6 -4.62 18.87 -30.04
N TYR A 7 -5.28 19.31 -28.97
CA TYR A 7 -5.98 18.37 -28.09
C TYR A 7 -7.10 17.64 -28.83
N ARG A 8 -7.34 16.39 -28.45
CA ARG A 8 -8.37 15.53 -29.08
C ARG A 8 -9.66 15.46 -28.26
N ARG A 9 -9.67 16.00 -27.05
CA ARG A 9 -10.86 16.15 -26.18
C ARG A 9 -11.37 17.58 -26.26
N ARG A 10 -12.64 17.76 -25.84
CA ARG A 10 -13.26 19.10 -25.70
C ARG A 10 -12.58 19.97 -24.61
N LEU A 11 -11.89 19.36 -23.64
CA LEU A 11 -11.19 20.08 -22.58
C LEU A 11 -9.90 20.72 -23.11
N SER A 12 -9.87 22.05 -23.15
CA SER A 12 -8.76 22.87 -23.64
C SER A 12 -7.69 23.20 -22.57
N TYR A 13 -8.03 23.08 -21.29
CA TYR A 13 -7.16 23.49 -20.19
C TYR A 13 -6.13 22.42 -19.76
N ASN A 14 -4.97 22.87 -19.25
CA ASN A 14 -3.89 22.02 -18.74
C ASN A 14 -4.14 21.56 -17.30
N THR A 15 -5.18 20.74 -17.09
CA THR A 15 -5.53 20.22 -15.77
C THR A 15 -4.82 18.90 -15.44
N ALA A 16 -4.88 18.48 -14.17
CA ALA A 16 -4.34 17.18 -13.73
C ALA A 16 -4.99 15.95 -14.41
N SER A 17 -6.21 16.07 -14.95
CA SER A 17 -6.89 15.01 -15.70
C SER A 17 -6.64 15.05 -17.20
N ASN A 18 -6.02 16.14 -17.71
CA ASN A 18 -5.78 16.37 -19.14
C ASN A 18 -4.32 16.22 -19.55
N LYS A 19 -3.48 15.58 -18.73
CA LYS A 19 -2.08 15.33 -19.07
C LYS A 19 -1.95 14.40 -20.27
N THR A 20 -1.00 14.71 -21.15
CA THR A 20 -0.76 14.03 -22.43
C THR A 20 0.70 13.66 -22.60
N ARG A 21 0.96 12.62 -23.41
CA ARG A 21 2.29 12.28 -23.92
C ARG A 21 2.30 12.32 -25.44
N LEU A 22 3.46 12.61 -26.03
CA LEU A 22 3.67 12.56 -27.47
C LEU A 22 3.93 11.11 -27.92
N SER A 23 3.38 10.73 -29.06
CA SER A 23 3.62 9.42 -29.67
C SER A 23 3.65 9.57 -31.19
N ARG A 24 4.65 8.95 -31.83
CA ARG A 24 4.78 8.87 -33.28
C ARG A 24 4.02 7.63 -33.76
N THR A 25 3.06 7.84 -34.65
CA THR A 25 2.21 6.74 -35.17
C THR A 25 2.87 6.03 -36.36
N PRO A 26 2.39 4.83 -36.73
CA PRO A 26 2.88 4.12 -37.91
C PRO A 26 2.77 4.94 -39.21
N GLY A 27 1.77 5.81 -39.32
CA GLY A 27 1.63 6.76 -40.45
C GLY A 27 2.57 7.97 -40.38
N ASN A 28 3.64 7.91 -39.59
CA ASN A 28 4.64 8.96 -39.39
C ASN A 28 4.04 10.32 -38.94
N ARG A 29 2.98 10.31 -38.11
CA ARG A 29 2.38 11.53 -37.54
C ARG A 29 2.64 11.57 -36.03
N VAL A 30 2.97 12.75 -35.48
CA VAL A 30 3.03 12.95 -34.03
C VAL A 30 1.61 13.25 -33.51
N VAL A 31 1.18 12.56 -32.46
CA VAL A 31 -0.16 12.75 -31.85
C VAL A 31 -0.11 12.74 -30.32
N TYR A 32 -1.09 13.37 -29.68
CA TYR A 32 -1.30 13.26 -28.23
C TYR A 32 -2.00 11.96 -27.84
N LEU A 33 -1.44 11.27 -26.85
CA LEU A 33 -2.11 10.22 -26.08
C LEU A 33 -2.35 10.69 -24.64
N TYR A 34 -3.57 10.51 -24.14
CA TYR A 34 -3.92 10.89 -22.77
C TYR A 34 -3.39 9.88 -21.76
N THR A 35 -2.57 10.35 -20.83
CA THR A 35 -2.02 9.52 -19.76
C THR A 35 -3.03 9.34 -18.64
N LYS A 36 -3.08 8.15 -18.05
CA LYS A 36 -3.85 7.93 -16.81
C LYS A 36 -3.07 8.50 -15.62
N LYS A 37 -3.80 8.91 -14.57
CA LYS A 37 -3.17 9.34 -13.32
C LYS A 37 -2.40 8.16 -12.71
N VAL A 38 -1.22 8.43 -12.19
CA VAL A 38 -0.40 7.43 -11.50
C VAL A 38 -1.06 7.03 -10.17
N GLY A 39 -1.12 5.73 -9.89
CA GLY A 39 -1.55 5.22 -8.58
C GLY A 39 -0.39 5.22 -7.59
N LYS A 40 -0.66 5.42 -6.30
CA LYS A 40 0.35 5.31 -5.22
C LYS A 40 0.18 3.97 -4.50
N ALA A 41 1.19 3.12 -4.43
CA ALA A 41 1.11 1.90 -3.62
C ALA A 41 1.00 2.22 -2.11
N PRO A 42 0.25 1.46 -1.29
CA PRO A 42 -0.60 0.30 -1.61
C PRO A 42 -1.99 0.68 -2.18
N LYS A 43 -2.32 1.97 -2.21
CA LYS A 43 -3.58 2.54 -2.72
C LYS A 43 -3.50 2.79 -4.25
N SER A 44 -3.18 1.75 -5.01
CA SER A 44 -3.29 1.85 -6.48
C SER A 44 -4.75 2.14 -6.88
N LEU A 45 -4.98 2.57 -8.12
CA LEU A 45 -6.33 2.91 -8.59
C LEU A 45 -7.31 1.74 -8.28
N PRO A 46 -8.33 1.94 -7.41
CA PRO A 46 -9.11 0.84 -6.85
C PRO A 46 -9.71 -0.12 -7.90
N LYS A 47 -10.16 0.45 -9.04
CA LYS A 47 -10.74 -0.31 -10.16
C LYS A 47 -9.71 -1.19 -10.90
N VAL A 48 -8.44 -0.77 -10.96
CA VAL A 48 -7.37 -1.58 -11.57
C VAL A 48 -6.99 -2.71 -10.62
N LEU A 49 -6.89 -2.42 -9.32
CA LEU A 49 -6.59 -3.41 -8.29
C LEU A 49 -7.64 -4.54 -8.24
N MET A 50 -8.92 -4.22 -8.43
CA MET A 50 -9.99 -5.21 -8.52
C MET A 50 -9.74 -6.27 -9.61
N ARG A 51 -9.21 -5.88 -10.77
CA ARG A 51 -8.93 -6.78 -11.91
C ARG A 51 -7.67 -7.63 -11.73
N LEU A 52 -6.76 -7.26 -10.83
CA LEU A 52 -5.52 -8.02 -10.62
C LEU A 52 -5.78 -9.30 -9.82
N SER A 53 -4.96 -10.33 -10.06
CA SER A 53 -5.00 -11.58 -9.28
C SER A 53 -4.68 -11.34 -7.81
N LYS A 54 -5.17 -12.22 -6.93
CA LYS A 54 -5.02 -12.09 -5.47
C LYS A 54 -3.54 -12.00 -5.05
N MET A 55 -2.68 -12.84 -5.62
CA MET A 55 -1.23 -12.86 -5.33
C MET A 55 -0.54 -11.51 -5.55
N LYS A 56 -0.98 -10.71 -6.54
CA LYS A 56 -0.41 -9.37 -6.81
C LYS A 56 -0.85 -8.29 -5.82
N LYS A 57 -1.79 -8.61 -4.92
CA LYS A 57 -2.43 -7.66 -3.98
C LYS A 57 -2.00 -7.85 -2.53
N HIS A 58 -1.37 -8.97 -2.18
CA HIS A 58 -0.99 -9.28 -0.81
C HIS A 58 0.37 -9.96 -0.76
N VAL A 59 0.91 -10.08 0.45
CA VAL A 59 2.11 -10.85 0.73
C VAL A 59 1.70 -12.04 1.59
N SER A 60 2.30 -13.21 1.36
CA SER A 60 2.05 -14.45 2.10
C SER A 60 2.65 -14.41 3.52
N ARG A 61 2.09 -13.54 4.38
CA ARG A 61 2.39 -13.48 5.83
C ARG A 61 1.19 -12.91 6.61
N ALA A 62 1.19 -13.06 7.94
CA ALA A 62 0.24 -12.38 8.81
C ALA A 62 0.29 -10.85 8.61
N TYR A 63 -0.89 -10.22 8.43
CA TYR A 63 -1.03 -8.80 8.08
C TYR A 63 -0.35 -8.38 6.76
N GLY A 64 -0.08 -9.32 5.85
CA GLY A 64 0.56 -9.05 4.56
C GLY A 64 -0.24 -8.09 3.68
N GLY A 65 0.43 -7.07 3.15
CA GLY A 65 -0.21 -6.00 2.34
C GLY A 65 -0.85 -4.87 3.16
N SER A 66 -0.99 -5.05 4.47
CA SER A 66 -1.48 -4.01 5.39
C SER A 66 -0.36 -3.46 6.29
N MET A 67 0.52 -4.33 6.79
CA MET A 67 1.60 -3.96 7.71
C MET A 67 2.98 -4.30 7.14
N CYS A 68 3.97 -3.52 7.59
CA CYS A 68 5.36 -3.74 7.24
C CYS A 68 5.94 -4.96 7.99
N ALA A 69 6.95 -5.63 7.41
CA ALA A 69 7.54 -6.83 8.02
C ALA A 69 8.16 -6.56 9.40
N LYS A 70 8.82 -5.40 9.57
CA LYS A 70 9.38 -4.95 10.85
C LYS A 70 8.28 -4.77 11.90
N CYS A 71 7.20 -4.10 11.53
CA CYS A 71 6.04 -3.85 12.36
C CYS A 71 5.37 -5.15 12.85
N VAL A 72 5.27 -6.16 11.98
CA VAL A 72 4.74 -7.48 12.34
C VAL A 72 5.67 -8.19 13.33
N ARG A 73 6.99 -8.15 13.11
CA ARG A 73 7.98 -8.72 14.05
C ARG A 73 7.91 -8.07 15.42
N ASP A 74 7.84 -6.75 15.48
CA ASP A 74 7.79 -6.00 16.74
C ASP A 74 6.47 -6.29 17.48
N ARG A 75 5.35 -6.42 16.77
CA ARG A 75 4.07 -6.87 17.36
C ARG A 75 4.16 -8.26 17.97
N ILE A 76 4.78 -9.21 17.27
CA ILE A 76 4.95 -10.58 17.78
C ILE A 76 5.77 -10.56 19.07
N LYS A 77 6.95 -9.93 19.04
CA LYS A 77 7.84 -9.83 20.22
C LYS A 77 7.15 -9.13 21.39
N ARG A 78 6.50 -7.99 21.13
CA ARG A 78 5.83 -7.21 22.16
C ARG A 78 4.66 -7.96 22.78
N ALA A 79 3.80 -8.59 21.96
CA ALA A 79 2.68 -9.36 22.46
C ALA A 79 3.16 -10.52 23.32
N PHE A 80 4.17 -11.26 22.86
CA PHE A 80 4.78 -12.35 23.61
C PHE A 80 5.33 -11.88 24.97
N LEU A 81 6.24 -10.90 24.97
CA LEU A 81 6.89 -10.44 26.21
C LEU A 81 5.90 -9.83 27.22
N ILE A 82 4.84 -9.17 26.75
CA ILE A 82 3.81 -8.64 27.65
C ILE A 82 3.03 -9.77 28.33
N GLU A 83 2.68 -10.83 27.59
CA GLU A 83 1.99 -11.98 28.18
C GLU A 83 2.90 -12.75 29.15
N GLU A 84 4.17 -12.95 28.79
CA GLU A 84 5.16 -13.54 29.71
C GLU A 84 5.29 -12.73 31.00
N GLN A 85 5.41 -11.40 30.90
CA GLN A 85 5.49 -10.53 32.07
C GLN A 85 4.22 -10.61 32.93
N LYS A 86 3.03 -10.67 32.33
CA LYS A 86 1.77 -10.85 33.08
C LYS A 86 1.74 -12.17 33.84
N ILE A 87 2.22 -13.25 33.25
CA ILE A 87 2.29 -14.57 33.90
C ILE A 87 3.24 -14.51 35.09
N VAL A 88 4.45 -13.97 34.91
CA VAL A 88 5.44 -13.83 36.00
C VAL A 88 4.87 -13.00 37.16
N VAL A 89 4.23 -11.86 36.85
CA VAL A 89 3.58 -11.02 37.87
C VAL A 89 2.48 -11.79 38.61
N LYS A 90 1.70 -12.63 37.91
CA LYS A 90 0.65 -13.46 38.53
C LYS A 90 1.23 -14.50 39.47
N VAL A 91 2.30 -15.19 39.07
CA VAL A 91 2.98 -16.21 39.88
C VAL A 91 3.62 -15.60 41.12
N LEU A 92 4.34 -14.48 40.97
CA LEU A 92 4.96 -13.79 42.11
C LEU A 92 3.92 -13.34 43.15
N LYS A 93 2.77 -12.82 42.70
CA LYS A 93 1.67 -12.46 43.60
C LYS A 93 1.11 -13.68 44.35
N ALA A 94 0.94 -14.82 43.68
CA ALA A 94 0.45 -16.05 44.31
C ALA A 94 1.44 -16.60 45.34
N GLN A 95 2.74 -16.57 45.05
CA GLN A 95 3.79 -17.00 45.99
C GLN A 95 3.89 -16.09 47.22
N ALA A 96 3.78 -14.76 47.05
CA ALA A 96 3.76 -13.82 48.16
C ALA A 96 2.55 -14.02 49.09
N GLN A 97 1.39 -14.37 48.52
CA GLN A 97 0.18 -14.67 49.30
C GLN A 97 0.32 -15.98 50.09
N SER A 98 0.92 -17.03 49.51
CA SER A 98 1.10 -18.30 50.21
C SER A 98 2.11 -18.22 51.36
N GLN A 99 3.15 -17.38 51.23
CA GLN A 99 4.11 -17.14 52.31
C GLN A 99 3.52 -16.34 53.48
N LYS A 100 2.63 -15.39 53.23
CA LYS A 100 1.97 -14.60 54.28
C LYS A 100 0.91 -15.38 55.06
N ALA A 101 0.33 -16.41 54.45
CA ALA A 101 -0.67 -17.28 55.07
C ALA A 101 -0.04 -18.41 55.91
N LYS A 102 1.27 -18.63 55.80
CA LYS A 102 2.07 -19.47 56.68
C LYS A 102 2.54 -18.67 57.89
#